data_AF-A0A924N697-F1
#
_entry.id   AF-A0A924N697-F1
#
_cell.length_a   1.000
_cell.length_b   1.000
_cell.length_c   1.000
_cell.angle_alpha   90.00
_cell.angle_beta   90.00
_cell.angle_gamma   90.00
#
_symmetry.space_group_name_H-M   'P 1'
#
loop_
_entity.id
_entity.type
_entity.pdbx_description
1 polymer ?
#
loop_
_entity_poly.entity_id
_entity_poly.type
_entity_poly.pdbx_seq_one_letter_code
_entity_poly.pdbx_strand_id
1 'polypeptide(L)'
;MRLLAPAQFVLDHRVELALTPEQVPILESLVRAQADSMLVRVRRRVSTTPPSRTATEFMSWSGPINEQVIREAARLASDGQAQVQIDIARDRHVVGAVLTPDQLAILPRLESGDMMKLVRGSRMVGPLPAKGGVYFEFQVDNAVRQVPGNGGLTYPDRLRAARTEGEVLAQFVVDTAGVYEGGTFKVLKSSHELFTQAVRDALPLMRFTPAEAGGEKVRQLVQQPFTFSLSRDRLE
;
A
#
# COMPACT_ATOMS: atom_id res chain seq x y z
N MET A 1 -7.44 -1.70 -10.66
CA MET A 1 -8.07 -0.59 -11.42
C MET A 1 -9.40 -0.94 -12.09
N ARG A 2 -9.68 -2.20 -12.48
CA ARG A 2 -10.91 -2.59 -13.19
C ARG A 2 -12.23 -2.49 -12.40
N LEU A 3 -12.20 -2.41 -11.07
CA LEU A 3 -13.38 -2.16 -10.22
C LEU A 3 -14.00 -0.76 -10.39
N LEU A 4 -13.31 0.15 -11.09
CA LEU A 4 -13.76 1.54 -11.28
C LEU A 4 -14.57 1.77 -12.57
N ALA A 5 -14.67 0.76 -13.45
CA ALA A 5 -15.28 0.88 -14.77
C ALA A 5 -16.21 -0.31 -15.07
N PRO A 6 -17.39 -0.38 -14.43
CA PRO A 6 -18.24 -1.57 -14.49
C PRO A 6 -18.81 -1.87 -15.89
N ALA A 7 -19.06 -0.85 -16.73
CA ALA A 7 -19.55 -1.10 -18.09
C ALA A 7 -18.45 -1.74 -18.97
N GLN A 8 -17.21 -1.28 -18.80
CA GLN A 8 -16.06 -1.83 -19.51
C GLN A 8 -15.80 -3.28 -19.10
N PHE A 9 -15.89 -3.57 -17.79
CA PHE A 9 -15.76 -4.93 -17.27
C PHE A 9 -16.76 -5.90 -17.93
N VAL A 10 -18.03 -5.51 -18.04
CA VAL A 10 -19.06 -6.34 -18.68
C VAL A 10 -18.76 -6.55 -20.17
N LEU A 11 -18.30 -5.51 -20.89
CA LEU A 11 -17.91 -5.62 -22.30
C LEU A 11 -16.68 -6.50 -22.53
N ASP A 12 -15.72 -6.47 -21.61
CA ASP A 12 -14.53 -7.34 -21.66
C ASP A 12 -14.94 -8.82 -21.59
N HIS A 13 -16.01 -9.13 -20.86
CA HIS A 13 -16.58 -10.48 -20.69
C HIS A 13 -17.77 -10.79 -21.62
N ARG A 14 -17.92 -10.07 -22.73
CA ARG A 14 -19.08 -10.19 -23.62
C ARG A 14 -19.35 -11.60 -24.15
N VAL A 15 -18.29 -12.40 -24.33
CA VAL A 15 -18.38 -13.78 -24.81
C VAL A 15 -18.89 -14.70 -23.71
N GLU A 16 -18.32 -14.60 -22.50
CA GLU A 16 -18.73 -15.43 -21.36
C GLU A 16 -20.15 -15.09 -20.87
N LEU A 17 -20.57 -13.83 -21.06
CA LEU A 17 -21.91 -13.34 -20.74
C LEU A 17 -22.92 -13.52 -21.88
N ALA A 18 -22.50 -14.00 -23.05
CA ALA A 18 -23.32 -14.10 -24.25
C ALA A 18 -24.17 -12.84 -24.50
N LEU A 19 -23.53 -11.67 -24.46
CA LEU A 19 -24.23 -10.38 -24.59
C LEU A 19 -24.94 -10.28 -25.95
N THR A 20 -26.16 -9.78 -25.94
CA THR A 20 -26.95 -9.62 -27.17
C THR A 20 -26.44 -8.42 -27.99
N PRO A 21 -26.69 -8.39 -29.31
CA PRO A 21 -26.38 -7.22 -30.15
C PRO A 21 -27.06 -5.91 -29.70
N GLU A 22 -28.14 -6.00 -28.92
CA GLU A 22 -28.83 -4.84 -28.34
C GLU A 22 -28.15 -4.34 -27.06
N GLN A 23 -27.57 -5.24 -26.26
CA GLN A 23 -26.89 -4.88 -24.99
C GLN A 23 -25.56 -4.17 -25.22
N VAL A 24 -24.79 -4.58 -26.23
CA VAL A 24 -23.45 -4.04 -26.53
C VAL A 24 -23.43 -2.51 -26.74
N PRO A 25 -24.24 -1.91 -27.63
CA PRO A 25 -24.21 -0.46 -27.85
C PRO A 25 -24.65 0.34 -26.61
N ILE A 26 -25.54 -0.21 -25.78
CA ILE A 26 -25.95 0.39 -24.52
C ILE A 26 -24.75 0.44 -23.56
N LEU A 27 -24.04 -0.67 -23.38
CA LEU A 27 -22.86 -0.74 -22.51
C LEU A 27 -21.72 0.17 -23.01
N GLU A 28 -21.50 0.27 -24.31
CA GLU A 28 -20.49 1.19 -24.88
C GLU A 28 -20.84 2.66 -24.61
N SER A 29 -22.13 3.02 -24.65
CA SER A 29 -22.57 4.35 -24.26
C SER A 29 -22.31 4.64 -22.78
N LEU A 30 -22.50 3.64 -21.92
CA LEU A 30 -22.21 3.74 -20.49
C LEU A 30 -20.71 3.85 -20.21
N VAL A 31 -19.84 3.19 -21.00
CA VAL A 31 -18.38 3.38 -20.88
C VAL A 31 -17.99 4.84 -21.12
N ARG A 32 -18.54 5.47 -22.17
CA ARG A 32 -18.27 6.89 -22.47
C ARG A 32 -18.73 7.79 -21.31
N ALA A 33 -19.95 7.59 -20.83
CA ALA A 33 -20.48 8.35 -19.68
C ALA A 33 -19.67 8.13 -18.38
N GLN A 34 -19.18 6.90 -18.15
CA GLN A 34 -18.35 6.57 -16.99
C GLN A 34 -16.95 7.18 -17.07
N ALA A 35 -16.39 7.35 -18.27
CA ALA A 35 -15.10 8.04 -18.45
C ALA A 35 -15.19 9.51 -18.02
N ASP A 36 -16.26 10.21 -18.41
CA ASP A 36 -16.53 11.59 -17.98
C ASP A 36 -16.74 11.67 -16.47
N SER A 37 -17.49 10.73 -15.91
CA SER A 37 -17.69 10.60 -14.45
C SER A 37 -16.38 10.33 -13.70
N MET A 38 -15.49 9.50 -14.24
CA MET A 38 -14.17 9.23 -13.67
C MET A 38 -13.27 10.47 -13.63
N LEU A 39 -13.27 11.29 -14.69
CA LEU A 39 -12.53 12.56 -14.70
C LEU A 39 -13.01 13.50 -13.59
N VAL A 40 -14.33 13.57 -13.37
CA VAL A 40 -14.92 14.33 -12.26
C VAL A 40 -14.49 13.77 -10.90
N ARG A 41 -14.48 12.43 -10.73
CA ARG A 41 -14.01 11.77 -9.49
C ARG A 41 -12.55 12.08 -9.19
N VAL A 42 -11.68 12.00 -10.20
CA VAL A 42 -10.25 12.31 -10.07
C VAL A 42 -10.05 13.77 -9.65
N ARG A 43 -10.76 14.70 -10.30
CA ARG A 43 -10.70 16.13 -9.97
C ARG A 43 -11.19 16.42 -8.55
N ARG A 44 -12.27 15.78 -8.09
CA ARG A 44 -12.75 15.89 -6.70
C ARG A 44 -11.73 15.36 -5.70
N ARG A 45 -11.13 14.19 -5.97
CA ARG A 45 -10.11 13.58 -5.09
C ARG A 45 -8.89 14.47 -4.88
N VAL A 46 -8.46 15.18 -5.93
CA VAL A 46 -7.35 16.14 -5.89
C VAL A 46 -7.74 17.43 -5.14
N SER A 47 -9.02 17.79 -5.13
CA SER A 47 -9.53 19.03 -4.53
C SER A 47 -9.89 18.92 -3.03
N THR A 48 -10.10 17.71 -2.49
CA THR A 48 -10.64 17.50 -1.12
C THR A 48 -9.60 17.57 0.00
N THR A 49 -8.34 17.86 -0.31
CA THR A 49 -7.33 18.18 0.71
C THR A 49 -6.56 19.40 0.20
N PRO A 50 -6.81 20.63 0.70
CA PRO A 50 -5.94 21.75 0.35
C PRO A 50 -4.56 21.44 0.94
N PRO A 51 -3.54 21.13 0.11
CA PRO A 51 -2.25 20.67 0.61
C PRO A 51 -1.58 21.73 1.49
N SER A 52 -1.95 23.01 1.40
CA SER A 52 -1.30 24.09 2.14
C SER A 52 -1.75 24.25 3.61
N ARG A 53 -3.03 24.01 3.94
CA ARG A 53 -3.54 24.29 5.30
C ARG A 53 -3.20 23.20 6.31
N THR A 54 -3.39 21.94 5.96
CA THR A 54 -3.04 20.82 6.84
C THR A 54 -1.57 20.44 6.79
N ALA A 55 -0.87 20.61 5.65
CA ALA A 55 0.57 20.32 5.63
C ALA A 55 1.34 21.25 6.57
N THR A 56 0.92 22.51 6.72
CA THR A 56 1.52 23.42 7.70
C THR A 56 1.37 22.90 9.13
N GLU A 57 0.18 22.43 9.52
CA GLU A 57 -0.06 21.82 10.84
C GLU A 57 0.77 20.53 11.02
N PHE A 58 0.82 19.66 10.01
CA PHE A 58 1.57 18.39 10.04
C PHE A 58 3.10 18.56 10.01
N MET A 59 3.61 19.66 9.45
CA MET A 59 5.06 19.93 9.33
C MET A 59 5.60 20.87 10.41
N SER A 60 4.73 21.49 11.20
CA SER A 60 5.16 22.36 12.29
C SER A 60 5.71 21.54 13.46
N TRP A 61 6.94 21.84 13.87
CA TRP A 61 7.57 21.24 15.05
C TRP A 61 7.28 22.02 16.33
N SER A 62 6.88 23.29 16.20
CA SER A 62 6.54 24.18 17.31
C SER A 62 5.46 25.17 16.85
N GLY A 63 4.32 25.18 17.55
CA GLY A 63 3.16 26.01 17.28
C GLY A 63 1.90 25.44 17.94
N PRO A 64 0.81 26.22 18.11
CA PRO A 64 -0.45 25.69 18.61
C PRO A 64 -1.09 24.77 17.57
N ILE A 65 -1.48 23.55 17.98
CA ILE A 65 -2.18 22.58 17.11
C ILE A 65 -3.62 23.05 16.90
N ASN A 66 -4.03 23.25 15.65
CA ASN A 66 -5.42 23.56 15.33
C ASN A 66 -6.22 22.26 15.04
N GLU A 67 -6.69 21.61 16.10
CA GLU A 67 -7.45 20.35 15.99
C GLU A 67 -8.69 20.45 15.09
N GLN A 68 -9.35 21.61 15.07
CA GLN A 68 -10.56 21.80 14.29
C GLN A 68 -10.28 21.73 12.78
N VAL A 69 -9.19 22.36 12.34
CA VAL A 69 -8.74 22.30 10.94
C VAL A 69 -8.37 20.87 10.53
N ILE A 70 -7.68 20.12 11.41
CA ILE A 70 -7.30 18.72 11.14
C ILE A 70 -8.54 17.84 11.01
N ARG A 71 -9.51 17.96 11.94
CA ARG A 71 -10.76 17.19 11.92
C ARG A 71 -11.62 17.51 10.71
N GLU A 72 -11.74 18.79 10.35
CA GLU A 72 -12.52 19.23 9.17
C GLU A 72 -11.90 18.71 7.86
N ALA A 73 -10.57 18.77 7.73
CA ALA A 73 -9.89 18.22 6.56
C ALA A 73 -10.05 16.70 6.44
N ALA A 74 -9.96 15.96 7.55
CA ALA A 74 -10.21 14.52 7.59
C ALA A 74 -11.66 14.18 7.19
N ARG A 75 -12.63 14.97 7.66
CA ARG A 75 -14.04 14.83 7.29
C ARG A 75 -14.24 15.07 5.79
N LEU A 76 -13.73 16.17 5.24
CA LEU A 76 -13.87 16.48 3.80
C LEU A 76 -13.21 15.42 2.91
N ALA A 77 -12.05 14.90 3.31
CA ALA A 77 -11.39 13.80 2.62
C ALA A 77 -12.25 12.51 2.67
N SER A 78 -12.85 12.22 3.82
CA SER A 78 -13.72 11.05 4.01
C SER A 78 -15.01 11.17 3.20
N ASP A 79 -15.65 12.35 3.19
CA ASP A 79 -16.85 12.63 2.39
C ASP A 79 -16.55 12.51 0.89
N GLY A 80 -15.38 13.01 0.44
CA GLY A 80 -14.90 12.83 -0.92
C GLY A 80 -14.72 11.36 -1.31
N GLN A 81 -14.15 10.54 -0.41
CA GLN A 81 -14.01 9.09 -0.62
C GLN A 81 -15.36 8.38 -0.66
N ALA A 82 -16.27 8.72 0.26
CA ALA A 82 -17.62 8.16 0.31
C ALA A 82 -18.39 8.46 -0.99
N GLN A 83 -18.31 9.69 -1.50
CA GLN A 83 -18.97 10.07 -2.74
C GLN A 83 -18.45 9.27 -3.94
N VAL A 84 -17.14 9.02 -4.01
CA VAL A 84 -16.56 8.16 -5.07
C VAL A 84 -17.11 6.74 -5.00
N GLN A 85 -17.24 6.17 -3.80
CA GLN A 85 -17.81 4.83 -3.62
C GLN A 85 -19.28 4.78 -4.01
N ILE A 86 -20.06 5.80 -3.63
CA ILE A 86 -21.48 5.95 -4.01
C ILE A 86 -21.62 6.01 -5.53
N ASP A 87 -20.79 6.82 -6.19
CA ASP A 87 -20.86 6.99 -7.64
C ASP A 87 -20.51 5.67 -8.37
N ILE A 88 -19.52 4.91 -7.90
CA ILE A 88 -19.20 3.58 -8.44
C ILE A 88 -20.38 2.61 -8.23
N ALA A 89 -21.00 2.62 -7.05
CA ALA A 89 -22.14 1.75 -6.76
C ALA A 89 -23.32 2.06 -7.68
N ARG A 90 -23.59 3.33 -7.97
CA ARG A 90 -24.61 3.76 -8.95
C ARG A 90 -24.29 3.26 -10.35
N ASP A 91 -23.06 3.44 -10.81
CA ASP A 91 -22.64 2.93 -12.13
C ASP A 91 -22.87 1.41 -12.25
N ARG A 92 -22.55 0.65 -11.20
CA ARG A 92 -22.78 -0.80 -11.16
C ARG A 92 -24.27 -1.15 -11.26
N HIS A 93 -25.15 -0.39 -10.61
CA HIS A 93 -26.59 -0.61 -10.71
C HIS A 93 -27.12 -0.32 -12.12
N VAL A 94 -26.67 0.77 -12.75
CA VAL A 94 -27.05 1.11 -14.13
C VAL A 94 -26.60 0.04 -15.10
N VAL A 95 -25.36 -0.45 -14.97
CA VAL A 95 -24.85 -1.56 -15.80
C VAL A 95 -25.62 -2.86 -15.55
N GLY A 96 -25.90 -3.17 -14.28
CA GLY A 96 -26.67 -4.37 -13.91
C GLY A 96 -28.08 -4.37 -14.50
N ALA A 97 -28.72 -3.22 -14.65
CA ALA A 97 -30.04 -3.08 -15.28
C ALA A 97 -30.06 -3.43 -16.78
N VAL A 98 -28.89 -3.48 -17.44
CA VAL A 98 -28.77 -3.90 -18.86
C VAL A 98 -28.73 -5.43 -18.98
N LEU A 99 -28.44 -6.14 -17.89
CA LEU A 99 -28.17 -7.59 -17.88
C LEU A 99 -29.39 -8.40 -17.44
N THR A 100 -29.47 -9.64 -17.91
CA THR A 100 -30.48 -10.60 -17.45
C THR A 100 -30.11 -11.17 -16.07
N PRO A 101 -31.06 -11.76 -15.32
CA PRO A 101 -30.76 -12.42 -14.04
C PRO A 101 -29.67 -13.50 -14.16
N ASP A 102 -29.68 -14.27 -15.24
CA ASP A 102 -28.68 -15.32 -15.49
C ASP A 102 -27.30 -14.73 -15.74
N GLN A 103 -27.22 -13.63 -16.51
CA GLN A 103 -25.96 -12.91 -16.74
C GLN A 103 -25.42 -12.31 -15.43
N LEU A 104 -26.29 -11.73 -14.59
CA LEU A 104 -25.91 -11.19 -13.28
C LEU A 104 -25.34 -12.27 -12.35
N ALA A 105 -25.89 -13.48 -12.38
CA ALA A 105 -25.41 -14.61 -11.56
C ALA A 105 -24.00 -15.07 -11.95
N ILE A 106 -23.53 -14.76 -13.16
CA ILE A 106 -22.20 -15.10 -13.65
C ILE A 106 -21.14 -14.08 -13.16
N LEU A 107 -21.51 -12.82 -12.95
CA LEU A 107 -20.57 -11.73 -12.66
C LEU A 107 -19.63 -12.00 -11.46
N PRO A 108 -20.08 -12.49 -10.29
CA PRO A 108 -19.18 -12.71 -9.16
C PRO A 108 -18.05 -13.72 -9.46
N ARG A 109 -18.34 -14.71 -10.31
CA ARG A 109 -17.36 -15.71 -10.73
C ARG A 109 -16.34 -15.10 -11.68
N LEU A 110 -16.79 -14.26 -12.61
CA LEU A 110 -15.90 -13.54 -13.53
C LEU A 110 -15.00 -12.56 -12.77
N GLU A 111 -15.56 -11.79 -11.83
CA GLU A 111 -14.79 -10.87 -10.98
C GLU A 111 -13.72 -11.61 -10.18
N SER A 112 -14.07 -12.76 -9.59
CA SER A 112 -13.13 -13.61 -8.86
C SER A 112 -12.05 -14.20 -9.77
N GLY A 113 -12.42 -14.63 -10.99
CA GLY A 113 -11.50 -15.16 -11.99
C GLY A 113 -10.51 -14.11 -12.50
N ASP A 114 -10.99 -12.91 -12.79
CA ASP A 114 -10.16 -11.77 -13.20
C ASP A 114 -9.27 -11.28 -12.07
N MET A 115 -9.76 -11.28 -10.83
CA MET A 115 -8.94 -11.01 -9.65
C MET A 115 -7.83 -12.06 -9.50
N MET A 116 -8.12 -13.34 -9.72
CA MET A 116 -7.13 -14.41 -9.66
C MET A 116 -6.10 -14.31 -10.80
N LYS A 117 -6.53 -13.93 -12.01
CA LYS A 117 -5.65 -13.64 -13.15
C LYS A 117 -4.80 -12.40 -12.90
N LEU A 118 -5.35 -11.38 -12.26
CA LEU A 118 -4.61 -10.18 -11.87
C LEU A 118 -3.61 -10.51 -10.76
N VAL A 119 -3.95 -11.30 -9.75
CA VAL A 119 -2.99 -11.73 -8.72
C VAL A 119 -1.89 -12.60 -9.31
N ARG A 120 -2.22 -13.47 -10.28
CA ARG A 120 -1.23 -14.28 -11.01
C ARG A 120 -0.41 -13.49 -12.03
N GLY A 121 -0.97 -12.41 -12.59
CA GLY A 121 -0.37 -11.58 -13.64
C GLY A 121 0.17 -10.23 -13.16
N SER A 122 -0.08 -9.85 -11.92
CA SER A 122 0.35 -8.60 -11.28
C SER A 122 1.02 -8.93 -9.96
N ARG A 123 2.35 -8.86 -9.95
CA ARG A 123 3.03 -8.25 -8.79
C ARG A 123 2.35 -6.91 -8.53
N MET A 124 1.93 -6.65 -7.28
CA MET A 124 1.17 -5.45 -6.92
C MET A 124 2.02 -4.19 -7.09
N VAL A 125 2.15 -3.64 -8.30
CA VAL A 125 2.90 -2.39 -8.51
C VAL A 125 1.97 -1.20 -8.24
N GLY A 126 2.00 -0.63 -7.04
CA GLY A 126 1.54 0.76 -6.81
C GLY A 126 2.31 1.73 -7.69
N PRO A 127 1.90 3.01 -7.86
CA PRO A 127 2.60 3.95 -8.74
C PRO A 127 4.10 3.93 -8.45
N LEU A 128 4.89 3.47 -9.43
CA LEU A 128 6.34 3.36 -9.30
C LEU A 128 6.84 4.78 -8.99
N PRO A 129 7.61 4.97 -7.92
CA PRO A 129 8.23 6.27 -7.68
C PRO A 129 9.09 6.65 -8.91
N ALA A 130 9.26 7.96 -9.14
CA ALA A 130 10.14 8.46 -10.21
C ALA A 130 11.52 7.81 -10.10
N LYS A 131 12.26 7.67 -11.22
CA LYS A 131 13.60 7.05 -11.24
C LYS A 131 14.46 7.57 -10.06
N GLY A 132 14.89 6.65 -9.20
CA GLY A 132 15.68 6.96 -7.98
C GLY A 132 14.87 7.14 -6.68
N GLY A 133 13.54 7.06 -6.74
CA GLY A 133 12.70 7.12 -5.55
C GLY A 133 12.66 5.82 -4.75
N VAL A 134 11.99 5.86 -3.61
CA VAL A 134 11.96 4.76 -2.64
C VAL A 134 10.72 3.90 -2.87
N TYR A 135 10.93 2.61 -3.10
CA TYR A 135 9.88 1.64 -3.43
C TYR A 135 9.37 0.93 -2.16
N PHE A 136 8.12 0.48 -2.19
CA PHE A 136 7.58 -0.44 -1.17
C PHE A 136 7.79 -1.90 -1.58
N GLU A 137 7.74 -2.82 -0.61
CA GLU A 137 7.91 -4.26 -0.83
C GLU A 137 6.98 -4.82 -1.92
N PHE A 138 5.74 -4.35 -2.00
CA PHE A 138 4.79 -4.81 -3.01
C PHE A 138 5.14 -4.35 -4.43
N GLN A 139 5.91 -3.25 -4.57
CA GLN A 139 6.25 -2.64 -5.86
C GLN A 139 7.51 -3.22 -6.51
N VAL A 140 8.23 -4.10 -5.82
CA VAL A 140 9.49 -4.67 -6.29
C VAL A 140 9.30 -6.12 -6.69
N ASP A 141 10.12 -6.56 -7.64
CA ASP A 141 10.16 -7.94 -8.09
C ASP A 141 10.81 -8.85 -7.05
N ASN A 142 11.96 -8.41 -6.55
CA ASN A 142 12.69 -9.06 -5.47
C ASN A 142 12.81 -8.04 -4.33
N ALA A 143 12.25 -8.36 -3.18
CA ALA A 143 12.33 -7.51 -2.00
C ALA A 143 13.67 -7.62 -1.30
N VAL A 144 14.04 -6.54 -0.60
CA VAL A 144 15.18 -6.51 0.31
C VAL A 144 15.09 -7.63 1.32
N ARG A 145 16.21 -8.35 1.50
CA ARG A 145 16.37 -9.37 2.54
C ARG A 145 17.67 -9.14 3.29
N GLN A 146 17.64 -9.25 4.60
CA GLN A 146 18.88 -9.22 5.39
C GLN A 146 19.75 -10.44 5.04
N VAL A 147 21.05 -10.20 4.83
CA VAL A 147 22.02 -11.28 4.64
C VAL A 147 22.25 -11.96 6.00
N PRO A 148 22.02 -13.28 6.13
CA PRO A 148 22.21 -13.99 7.38
C PRO A 148 23.66 -13.89 7.88
N GLY A 149 23.83 -13.84 9.20
CA GLY A 149 25.15 -13.88 9.85
C GLY A 149 25.93 -12.56 9.86
N ASN A 150 25.31 -11.43 9.50
CA ASN A 150 25.96 -10.11 9.52
C ASN A 150 25.19 -9.08 10.36
N GLY A 151 25.92 -8.23 11.10
CA GLY A 151 25.37 -7.17 11.94
C GLY A 151 24.49 -7.70 13.07
N GLY A 152 25.04 -8.56 13.93
CA GLY A 152 24.30 -9.19 15.02
C GLY A 152 23.70 -8.18 16.00
N LEU A 153 22.43 -8.39 16.35
CA LEU A 153 21.77 -7.64 17.42
C LEU A 153 22.43 -7.96 18.76
N THR A 154 23.02 -6.95 19.39
CA THR A 154 23.57 -7.11 20.74
C THR A 154 22.46 -6.89 21.76
N TYR A 155 22.21 -7.90 22.59
CA TYR A 155 21.23 -7.79 23.66
C TYR A 155 21.72 -6.80 24.74
N PRO A 156 20.93 -5.80 25.16
CA PRO A 156 21.33 -4.88 26.23
C PRO A 156 21.53 -5.59 27.58
N ASP A 157 22.69 -5.41 28.23
CA ASP A 157 23.05 -6.13 29.47
C ASP A 157 22.01 -5.97 30.59
N ARG A 158 21.47 -4.75 30.75
CA ARG A 158 20.44 -4.47 31.77
C ARG A 158 19.17 -5.28 31.53
N LEU A 159 18.73 -5.38 30.27
CA LEU A 159 17.53 -6.14 29.91
C LEU A 159 17.79 -7.64 29.96
N ARG A 160 19.02 -8.09 29.63
CA ARG A 160 19.43 -9.49 29.77
C ARG A 160 19.41 -9.92 31.24
N ALA A 161 20.01 -9.12 32.13
CA ALA A 161 20.03 -9.38 33.57
C ALA A 161 18.62 -9.41 34.17
N ALA A 162 17.74 -8.51 33.71
CA ALA A 162 16.33 -8.47 34.08
C ALA A 162 15.44 -9.50 33.37
N ARG A 163 16.02 -10.36 32.51
CA ARG A 163 15.30 -11.34 31.67
C ARG A 163 14.11 -10.75 30.90
N THR A 164 14.23 -9.50 30.47
CA THR A 164 13.19 -8.79 29.76
C THR A 164 13.37 -9.00 28.27
N GLU A 165 12.41 -9.66 27.62
CA GLU A 165 12.33 -9.88 26.16
C GLU A 165 11.50 -8.78 25.49
N GLY A 166 11.60 -8.67 24.16
CA GLY A 166 10.79 -7.70 23.44
C GLY A 166 11.05 -7.61 21.94
N GLU A 167 10.43 -6.62 21.33
CA GLU A 167 10.48 -6.40 19.89
C GLU A 167 10.62 -4.92 19.58
N VAL A 168 11.33 -4.61 18.49
CA VAL A 168 11.33 -3.29 17.86
C VAL A 168 10.87 -3.44 16.42
N LEU A 169 9.74 -2.85 16.08
CA LEU A 169 9.31 -2.70 14.70
C LEU A 169 9.90 -1.40 14.16
N ALA A 170 10.86 -1.52 13.24
CA ALA A 170 11.53 -0.38 12.64
C ALA A 170 11.23 -0.26 11.15
N GLN A 171 11.28 0.97 10.66
CA GLN A 171 11.19 1.35 9.27
C GLN A 171 12.48 2.07 8.85
N PHE A 172 13.05 1.71 7.72
CA PHE A 172 14.25 2.34 7.17
C PHE A 172 14.36 2.12 5.66
N VAL A 173 15.25 2.85 4.99
CA VAL A 173 15.54 2.65 3.57
C VAL A 173 16.82 1.84 3.41
N VAL A 174 16.78 0.88 2.48
CA VAL A 174 17.96 0.19 1.98
C VAL A 174 18.23 0.66 0.55
N ASP A 175 19.48 1.00 0.27
CA ASP A 175 19.91 1.52 -1.01
C ASP A 175 20.15 0.42 -2.06
N THR A 176 20.56 0.83 -3.25
CA THR A 176 20.87 -0.08 -4.37
C THR A 176 22.14 -0.89 -4.14
N ALA A 177 22.98 -0.52 -3.16
CA ALA A 177 24.16 -1.27 -2.74
C ALA A 177 23.85 -2.29 -1.64
N GLY A 178 22.62 -2.32 -1.11
CA GLY A 178 22.23 -3.24 -0.05
C GLY A 178 22.68 -2.75 1.33
N VAL A 179 22.85 -1.44 1.47
CA VAL A 179 23.27 -0.79 2.71
C VAL A 179 22.12 0.06 3.25
N TYR A 180 22.00 0.10 4.57
CA TYR A 180 21.08 1.00 5.25
C TYR A 180 21.42 2.47 4.95
N GLU A 181 20.43 3.26 4.56
CA GLU A 181 20.58 4.70 4.32
C GLU A 181 20.43 5.49 5.63
N GLY A 182 21.53 6.08 6.09
CA GLY A 182 21.59 6.88 7.33
C GLY A 182 20.52 7.98 7.39
N GLY A 183 19.90 8.15 8.56
CA GLY A 183 18.87 9.17 8.78
C GLY A 183 17.45 8.75 8.38
N THR A 184 17.28 7.56 7.77
CA THR A 184 15.95 7.04 7.40
C THR A 184 15.31 6.13 8.45
N PHE A 185 16.01 5.88 9.56
CA PHE A 185 15.55 4.96 10.61
C PHE A 185 14.46 5.60 11.46
N LYS A 186 13.29 4.96 11.46
CA LYS A 186 12.11 5.32 12.23
C LYS A 186 11.60 4.12 13.02
N VAL A 187 11.29 4.35 14.29
CA VAL A 187 10.67 3.34 15.15
C VAL A 187 9.15 3.47 15.00
N LEU A 188 8.50 2.37 14.63
CA LEU A 188 7.04 2.31 14.55
C LEU A 188 6.44 1.79 15.86
N LYS A 189 7.12 0.83 16.48
CA LYS A 189 6.77 0.26 17.79
C LYS A 189 8.04 -0.23 18.46
N SER A 190 8.12 -0.08 19.78
CA SER A 190 9.21 -0.65 20.56
C SER A 190 8.70 -1.09 21.93
N SER A 191 9.12 -2.27 22.36
CA SER A 191 8.87 -2.76 23.72
C SER A 191 9.70 -2.02 24.77
N HIS A 192 10.89 -1.51 24.40
CA HIS A 192 11.79 -0.82 25.31
C HIS A 192 12.83 0.04 24.57
N GLU A 193 13.15 1.22 25.10
CA GLU A 193 14.11 2.15 24.47
C GLU A 193 15.52 1.56 24.30
N LEU A 194 16.02 0.82 25.28
CA LEU A 194 17.29 0.09 25.15
C LEU A 194 17.32 -0.92 23.98
N PHE A 195 16.20 -1.54 23.62
CA PHE A 195 16.14 -2.37 22.41
C PHE A 195 16.21 -1.51 21.15
N THR A 196 15.52 -0.36 21.15
CA THR A 196 15.62 0.61 20.06
C THR A 196 17.07 1.03 19.83
N GLN A 197 17.80 1.33 20.91
CA GLN A 197 19.20 1.73 20.83
C GLN A 197 20.07 0.59 20.25
N ALA A 198 19.88 -0.64 20.72
CA ALA A 198 20.58 -1.81 20.18
C ALA A 198 20.35 -2.02 18.67
N VAL A 199 19.11 -1.80 18.19
CA VAL A 199 18.81 -1.85 16.75
C VAL A 199 19.50 -0.71 16.00
N ARG A 200 19.45 0.52 16.54
CA ARG A 200 20.08 1.70 15.93
C ARG A 200 21.60 1.52 15.76
N ASP A 201 22.25 0.88 16.73
CA ASP A 201 23.69 0.63 16.71
C ASP A 201 24.07 -0.53 15.77
N ALA A 202 23.22 -1.55 15.67
CA ALA A 202 23.48 -2.72 14.82
C ALA A 202 23.17 -2.47 13.33
N LEU A 203 22.15 -1.66 13.02
CA LEU A 203 21.64 -1.49 11.65
C LEU A 203 22.69 -1.02 10.62
N PRO A 204 23.62 -0.08 10.92
CA PRO A 204 24.68 0.31 9.99
C PRO A 204 25.67 -0.82 9.65
N LEU A 205 25.79 -1.81 10.53
CA LEU A 205 26.67 -2.97 10.36
C LEU A 205 26.00 -4.08 9.56
N MET A 206 24.67 -4.10 9.48
CA MET A 206 23.92 -5.07 8.70
C MET A 206 24.14 -4.89 7.20
N ARG A 207 24.00 -5.98 6.45
CA ARG A 207 24.00 -5.99 4.99
C ARG A 207 22.75 -6.66 4.48
N PHE A 208 22.29 -6.18 3.34
CA PHE A 208 21.05 -6.60 2.72
C PHE A 208 21.29 -6.96 1.27
N THR A 209 20.51 -7.92 0.76
CA THR A 209 20.34 -8.07 -0.68
C THR A 209 19.48 -6.90 -1.17
N PRO A 210 19.93 -6.11 -2.16
CA PRO A 210 19.16 -4.99 -2.69
C PRO A 210 17.81 -5.45 -3.28
N ALA A 211 16.84 -4.54 -3.30
CA ALA A 211 15.61 -4.77 -4.03
C ALA A 211 15.83 -4.66 -5.54
N GLU A 212 15.05 -5.40 -6.32
CA GLU A 212 15.04 -5.31 -7.77
C GLU A 212 13.63 -5.05 -8.28
N ALA A 213 13.48 -4.11 -9.22
CA ALA A 213 12.23 -3.83 -9.93
C ALA A 213 12.53 -3.67 -11.42
N GLY A 214 11.84 -4.42 -12.28
CA GLY A 214 12.15 -4.49 -13.70
C GLY A 214 13.56 -5.01 -14.00
N GLY A 215 14.15 -5.79 -13.08
CA GLY A 215 15.54 -6.25 -13.19
C GLY A 215 16.61 -5.21 -12.84
N GLU A 216 16.22 -3.99 -12.44
CA GLU A 216 17.16 -2.96 -11.95
C GLU A 216 17.17 -2.92 -10.42
N LYS A 217 18.35 -2.72 -9.82
CA LYS A 217 18.46 -2.51 -8.37
C LYS A 217 17.86 -1.17 -7.97
N VAL A 218 16.98 -1.17 -6.97
CA VAL A 218 16.25 0.02 -6.52
C VAL A 218 16.33 0.21 -5.00
N ARG A 219 16.10 1.45 -4.55
CA ARG A 219 15.99 1.78 -3.12
C ARG A 219 14.63 1.31 -2.60
N GLN A 220 14.59 0.66 -1.45
CA GLN A 220 13.33 0.18 -0.87
C GLN A 220 13.16 0.65 0.59
N LEU A 221 11.94 1.07 0.91
CA LEU A 221 11.47 1.24 2.29
C LEU A 221 11.16 -0.13 2.89
N VAL A 222 11.92 -0.50 3.91
CA VAL A 222 11.79 -1.75 4.65
C VAL A 222 11.05 -1.48 5.95
N GLN A 223 10.15 -2.38 6.33
CA GLN A 223 9.63 -2.49 7.69
C GLN A 223 10.00 -3.86 8.22
N GLN A 224 10.84 -3.90 9.25
CA GLN A 224 11.36 -5.15 9.80
C GLN A 224 11.18 -5.19 11.32
N PRO A 225 10.61 -6.28 11.87
CA PRO A 225 10.64 -6.55 13.29
C PRO A 225 12.02 -7.08 13.70
N PHE A 226 12.54 -6.55 14.81
CA PHE A 226 13.76 -7.01 15.48
C PHE A 226 13.36 -7.61 16.83
N THR A 227 13.48 -8.93 16.94
CA THR A 227 13.07 -9.68 18.14
C THR A 227 14.27 -9.95 19.04
N PHE A 228 14.11 -9.63 20.32
CA PHE A 228 15.05 -9.95 21.38
C PHE A 228 14.43 -11.03 22.25
N SER A 229 14.89 -12.26 22.06
CA SER A 229 14.54 -13.42 22.89
C SER A 229 15.76 -13.96 23.60
N LEU A 230 15.56 -14.43 24.82
CA LEU A 230 16.53 -15.21 25.56
C LEU A 230 16.17 -16.66 25.30
N SER A 231 16.69 -17.23 24.20
CA SER A 231 16.70 -18.67 24.06
C SER A 231 17.26 -19.24 25.37
N ARG A 232 16.48 -20.05 26.09
CA ARG A 232 17.10 -20.94 27.08
C ARG A 232 18.13 -21.72 26.29
N ASP A 233 19.39 -21.62 26.67
CA ASP A 233 20.37 -22.61 26.28
C ASP A 233 19.69 -23.96 26.43
N ARG A 234 19.52 -24.65 25.31
CA ARG A 234 19.28 -26.07 25.33
C ARG A 234 20.54 -26.61 25.99
N LEU A 235 20.42 -26.94 27.28
CA LEU A 235 21.39 -27.71 28.03
C LEU A 235 21.68 -28.96 27.18
N GLU A 236 22.88 -29.03 26.61
CA GLU A 236 23.55 -30.29 26.29
C GLU A 236 24.37 -30.71 27.51
#